data_AF-A0A670K8M3-F1
#
_entry.id   AF-A0A670K8M3-F1
#
_cell.length_a   1.000
_cell.length_b   1.000
_cell.length_c   1.000
_cell.angle_alpha   90.00
_cell.angle_beta   90.00
_cell.angle_gamma   90.00
#
_symmetry.space_group_name_H-M   'P 1'
#
loop_
_entity.id
_entity.type
_entity.pdbx_description
1 polymer ?
#
loop_
_entity_poly.entity_id
_entity_poly.type
_entity_poly.pdbx_seq_one_letter_code
_entity_poly.pdbx_strand_id
1 'polypeptide(L)'
;TEESRKNHWLPLSAQSAFSYVPPRRKDPPELSYFHQERIVSLYDCIFKRPMGYDEKLHRCDREHAKSRGLHINDEEKARPMAVLSSSEYGRRIDKPVEQLVRDHVRIKHVQAEFYRKNGIACLIEKSSRNIEAT
;
A
#
# COMPACT_ATOMS: atom_id res chain seq x y z
N THR A 1 -22.84 -15.70 -29.95
CA THR A 1 -21.97 -16.31 -30.98
C THR A 1 -21.04 -17.27 -30.28
N GLU A 2 -21.42 -18.54 -30.26
CA GLU A 2 -20.80 -19.59 -29.47
C GLU A 2 -19.58 -20.15 -30.20
N GLU A 3 -18.41 -20.07 -29.56
CA GLU A 3 -17.17 -20.63 -30.08
C GLU A 3 -17.21 -22.17 -30.05
N SER A 4 -17.09 -22.76 -31.23
CA SER A 4 -16.84 -24.19 -31.47
C SER A 4 -15.62 -24.67 -30.69
N ARG A 5 -15.84 -25.30 -29.52
CA ARG A 5 -14.82 -26.03 -28.77
C ARG A 5 -14.38 -27.23 -29.59
N LYS A 6 -13.18 -27.17 -30.17
CA LYS A 6 -12.53 -28.32 -30.81
C LYS A 6 -12.37 -29.43 -29.76
N ASN A 7 -12.94 -30.60 -30.03
CA ASN A 7 -12.84 -31.78 -29.18
C ASN A 7 -11.42 -32.37 -29.26
N HIS A 8 -10.47 -31.75 -28.56
CA HIS A 8 -9.21 -32.41 -28.24
C HIS A 8 -9.49 -33.45 -27.17
N TRP A 9 -9.38 -34.74 -27.50
CA TRP A 9 -9.42 -35.78 -26.48
C TRP A 9 -8.33 -35.50 -25.45
N LEU A 10 -8.77 -35.30 -24.20
CA LEU A 10 -7.87 -35.14 -23.08
C LEU A 10 -7.01 -36.40 -22.97
N PRO A 11 -5.71 -36.27 -22.66
CA PRO A 11 -4.84 -37.43 -22.47
C PRO A 11 -5.43 -38.37 -21.41
N LEU A 12 -5.15 -39.67 -21.49
CA LEU A 12 -5.72 -40.69 -20.58
C LEU A 12 -5.56 -40.31 -19.09
N SER A 13 -4.44 -39.66 -18.75
CA SER A 13 -4.17 -39.14 -17.40
C SER A 13 -5.14 -38.05 -16.94
N ALA A 14 -5.72 -37.29 -17.84
CA ALA A 14 -6.69 -36.21 -17.58
C ALA A 14 -8.17 -36.67 -17.65
N GLN A 15 -8.43 -37.94 -17.95
CA GLN A 15 -9.79 -38.52 -17.97
C GLN A 15 -10.24 -39.05 -16.60
N SER A 16 -9.36 -39.05 -15.59
CA SER A 16 -9.72 -39.44 -14.23
C SER A 16 -10.56 -38.34 -13.56
N ALA A 17 -11.63 -38.74 -12.87
CA ALA A 17 -12.44 -37.81 -12.07
C ALA A 17 -11.62 -37.08 -11.00
N PHE A 18 -10.49 -37.64 -10.60
CA PHE A 18 -9.57 -37.07 -9.60
C PHE A 18 -8.40 -36.29 -10.20
N SER A 19 -8.22 -36.25 -11.52
CA SER A 19 -7.10 -35.55 -12.16
C SER A 19 -7.46 -34.16 -12.68
N TYR A 20 -8.71 -33.73 -12.54
CA TYR A 20 -9.10 -32.36 -12.86
C TYR A 20 -8.50 -31.37 -11.85
N VAL A 21 -7.46 -30.67 -12.27
CA VAL A 21 -6.88 -29.54 -11.53
C VAL A 21 -7.44 -28.26 -12.15
N PRO A 22 -8.26 -27.48 -11.42
CA PRO A 22 -8.76 -26.21 -11.93
C PRO A 22 -7.60 -25.30 -12.32
N PRO A 23 -7.62 -24.69 -13.52
CA PRO A 23 -6.55 -23.80 -13.98
C PRO A 23 -6.46 -22.51 -13.15
N ARG A 24 -7.52 -22.18 -12.39
CA ARG A 24 -7.53 -21.09 -11.41
C ARG A 24 -8.13 -21.61 -10.12
N ARG A 25 -7.42 -21.39 -9.01
CA ARG A 25 -7.96 -21.62 -7.68
C ARG A 25 -8.86 -20.43 -7.33
N LYS A 26 -10.16 -20.67 -7.24
CA LYS A 26 -11.13 -19.72 -6.67
C LYS A 26 -11.37 -20.04 -5.19
N ASP A 27 -10.30 -20.45 -4.52
CA ASP A 27 -10.35 -20.75 -3.11
C ASP A 27 -10.53 -19.44 -2.33
N PRO A 28 -11.24 -19.46 -1.19
CA PRO A 28 -11.33 -18.30 -0.33
C PRO A 28 -9.93 -17.76 0.01
N PRO A 29 -9.76 -16.43 0.13
CA PRO A 29 -8.47 -15.82 0.47
C PRO A 29 -7.89 -16.37 1.78
N GLU A 30 -8.75 -16.84 2.70
CA GLU A 30 -8.38 -17.47 3.97
C GLU A 30 -7.41 -18.65 3.84
N LEU A 31 -7.47 -19.39 2.73
CA LEU A 31 -6.59 -20.53 2.47
C LEU A 31 -5.21 -20.12 1.92
N SER A 32 -5.03 -18.83 1.61
CA SER A 32 -3.77 -18.26 1.13
C SER A 32 -2.96 -17.71 2.29
N TYR A 33 -1.64 -17.95 2.28
CA TYR A 33 -0.72 -17.45 3.31
C TYR A 33 -0.78 -15.92 3.51
N PHE A 34 -1.03 -15.16 2.44
CA PHE A 34 -1.14 -13.70 2.47
C PHE A 34 -2.60 -13.20 2.55
N HIS A 35 -3.56 -14.10 2.72
CA HIS A 35 -4.98 -13.73 2.75
C HIS A 35 -5.47 -13.00 1.49
N GLN A 36 -4.91 -13.37 0.34
CA GLN A 36 -5.17 -12.73 -0.95
C GLN A 36 -5.60 -13.75 -2.01
N GLU A 37 -6.47 -13.33 -2.91
CA GLU A 37 -6.84 -14.06 -4.12
C GLU A 37 -5.61 -14.24 -5.03
N ARG A 38 -5.14 -15.48 -5.18
CA ARG A 38 -4.05 -15.78 -6.13
C ARG A 38 -4.64 -16.07 -7.51
N ILE A 39 -4.33 -15.18 -8.45
CA ILE A 39 -4.79 -15.29 -9.84
C ILE A 39 -4.03 -16.38 -10.62
N VAL A 40 -2.82 -16.73 -10.17
CA VAL A 40 -1.93 -17.69 -10.85
C VAL A 40 -1.99 -19.06 -10.16
N SER A 41 -2.14 -20.13 -10.94
CA SER A 41 -2.11 -21.50 -10.42
C SER A 41 -0.72 -21.84 -9.89
N LEU A 42 -0.65 -22.59 -8.78
CA LEU A 42 0.63 -23.06 -8.23
C LEU A 42 1.42 -23.87 -9.27
N TYR A 43 0.72 -24.61 -10.14
CA TYR A 43 1.31 -25.35 -11.24
C TYR A 43 2.05 -24.42 -12.22
N ASP A 44 1.40 -23.37 -12.71
CA ASP A 44 2.05 -22.42 -13.61
C ASP A 44 3.24 -21.72 -12.93
N CYS A 45 3.14 -21.38 -11.65
CA CYS A 45 4.26 -20.81 -10.89
C CYS A 45 5.48 -21.73 -10.78
N ILE A 46 5.28 -23.06 -10.76
CA ILE A 46 6.36 -24.03 -10.61
C ILE A 46 6.91 -24.47 -11.98
N PHE A 47 6.01 -24.76 -12.92
CA PHE A 47 6.36 -25.43 -14.18
C PHE A 47 6.53 -24.48 -15.37
N LYS A 48 5.91 -23.29 -15.37
CA LYS A 48 6.10 -22.27 -16.42
C LYS A 48 7.11 -21.19 -16.06
N ARG A 49 7.66 -21.25 -14.85
CA ARG A 49 8.77 -20.38 -14.47
C ARG A 49 10.00 -20.76 -15.30
N PRO A 50 10.74 -19.79 -15.89
CA PRO A 50 12.04 -20.11 -16.46
C PRO A 50 12.87 -20.79 -15.37
N MET A 51 13.21 -22.06 -15.61
CA MET A 51 13.87 -22.89 -14.61
C MET A 51 15.34 -22.47 -14.55
N GLY A 52 15.79 -21.98 -13.40
CA GLY A 52 17.19 -21.64 -13.16
C GLY A 52 17.48 -20.16 -12.93
N TYR A 53 18.73 -19.89 -12.57
CA TYR A 53 19.28 -18.56 -12.41
C TYR A 53 19.85 -18.10 -13.76
N ASP A 54 19.36 -16.98 -14.30
CA ASP A 54 19.97 -16.37 -15.47
C ASP A 54 21.22 -15.60 -15.06
N GLU A 55 22.37 -16.26 -15.16
CA GLU A 55 23.69 -15.70 -14.82
C GLU A 55 24.04 -14.48 -15.68
N LYS A 56 23.47 -14.36 -16.87
CA LYS A 56 23.69 -13.25 -17.80
C LYS A 56 22.86 -12.03 -17.43
N LEU A 57 21.81 -12.21 -16.62
CA LEU A 57 20.94 -11.13 -16.20
C LEU A 57 21.61 -10.35 -15.07
N HIS A 58 21.83 -9.06 -15.31
CA HIS A 58 22.40 -8.18 -14.31
C HIS A 58 21.48 -8.10 -13.07
N ARG A 59 22.07 -7.93 -11.88
CA ARG A 59 21.34 -7.93 -10.60
C ARG A 59 20.16 -6.94 -10.58
N CYS A 60 20.29 -5.80 -11.26
CA CYS A 60 19.25 -4.77 -11.31
C CYS A 60 18.10 -5.07 -12.28
N ASP A 61 18.31 -5.98 -13.23
CA ASP A 61 17.33 -6.29 -14.29
C ASP A 61 16.47 -7.52 -13.93
N ARG A 62 16.74 -8.13 -12.78
CA ARG A 62 15.91 -9.20 -12.23
C ARG A 62 14.50 -8.68 -11.97
N GLU A 63 13.51 -9.53 -12.24
CA GLU A 63 12.06 -9.24 -12.13
C GLU A 63 11.69 -8.51 -10.82
N HIS A 64 12.29 -8.94 -9.69
CA HIS A 64 12.05 -8.36 -8.36
C HIS A 64 13.27 -7.65 -7.76
N ALA A 65 14.19 -7.15 -8.61
CA ALA A 65 15.32 -6.38 -8.13
C ALA A 65 14.85 -5.18 -7.31
N LYS A 66 15.45 -4.97 -6.12
CA LYS A 66 15.05 -3.90 -5.18
C LYS A 66 13.57 -3.98 -4.78
N SER A 67 13.02 -5.18 -4.67
CA SER A 67 11.61 -5.42 -4.32
C SER A 67 10.60 -4.81 -5.31
N ARG A 68 11.02 -4.52 -6.54
CA ARG A 68 10.11 -4.00 -7.58
C ARG A 68 9.05 -5.05 -7.92
N GLY A 69 7.80 -4.61 -7.98
CA GLY A 69 6.65 -5.48 -8.25
C GLY A 69 6.25 -6.40 -7.09
N LEU A 70 6.91 -6.31 -5.93
CA LEU A 70 6.47 -6.99 -4.71
C LEU A 70 5.67 -6.00 -3.85
N HIS A 71 4.40 -6.32 -3.57
CA HIS A 71 3.49 -5.48 -2.79
C HIS A 71 3.41 -5.95 -1.33
N ILE A 72 4.57 -6.24 -0.73
CA ILE A 72 4.67 -6.89 0.59
C ILE A 72 3.91 -6.13 1.68
N ASN A 73 3.95 -4.79 1.67
CA ASN A 73 3.23 -3.98 2.65
C ASN A 73 1.70 -4.14 2.52
N ASP A 74 1.18 -4.09 1.29
CA ASP A 74 -0.25 -4.23 1.03
C ASP A 74 -0.72 -5.65 1.38
N GLU A 75 0.09 -6.66 1.04
CA GLU A 75 -0.13 -8.07 1.38
C GLU A 75 -0.13 -8.32 2.90
N GLU A 76 0.81 -7.72 3.64
CA GLU A 76 0.88 -7.82 5.10
C GLU A 76 -0.30 -7.12 5.79
N LYS A 77 -0.74 -5.96 5.28
CA LYS A 77 -1.92 -5.23 5.80
C LYS A 77 -3.24 -5.96 5.55
N ALA A 78 -3.33 -6.73 4.47
CA ALA A 78 -4.51 -7.52 4.17
C ALA A 78 -4.67 -8.75 5.08
N ARG A 79 -3.60 -9.16 5.79
CA ARG A 79 -3.69 -10.33 6.68
C ARG A 79 -4.58 -10.03 7.89
N PRO A 80 -5.48 -10.96 8.27
CA PRO A 80 -6.29 -10.82 9.47
C PRO A 80 -5.48 -11.00 10.75
N MET A 81 -4.39 -11.79 10.71
CA MET A 81 -3.51 -12.04 11.84
C MET A 81 -2.09 -11.54 11.56
N ALA A 82 -1.57 -10.73 12.48
CA ALA A 82 -0.21 -10.24 12.40
C ALA A 82 0.81 -11.36 12.67
N VAL A 83 1.84 -11.45 11.82
CA VAL A 83 2.98 -12.35 12.02
C VAL A 83 4.07 -11.59 12.77
N LEU A 84 4.76 -12.25 13.72
CA LEU A 84 5.77 -11.61 14.58
C LEU A 84 6.90 -10.90 13.78
N SER A 85 7.18 -11.33 12.55
CA SER A 85 8.20 -10.74 11.69
C SER A 85 7.79 -9.42 11.01
N SER A 86 6.51 -9.05 11.03
CA SER A 86 6.00 -7.89 10.28
C SER A 86 5.46 -6.77 11.17
N SER A 87 5.99 -6.64 12.39
CA SER A 87 5.54 -5.67 13.39
C SER A 87 5.47 -4.21 12.90
N GLU A 88 6.30 -3.81 11.93
CA GLU A 88 6.25 -2.47 11.31
C GLU A 88 4.99 -2.24 10.45
N TYR A 89 4.49 -3.28 9.77
CA TYR A 89 3.41 -3.17 8.78
C TYR A 89 2.08 -3.74 9.27
N GLY A 90 2.10 -4.86 10.01
CA GLY A 90 0.91 -5.56 10.49
C GLY A 90 0.37 -5.10 11.85
N ARG A 91 1.11 -4.27 12.59
CA ARG A 91 0.72 -3.82 13.95
C ARG A 91 0.56 -2.31 14.09
N ARG A 92 0.95 -1.54 13.08
CA ARG A 92 0.85 -0.08 13.14
C ARG A 92 -0.62 0.31 12.98
N ILE A 93 -1.17 0.86 14.05
CA ILE A 93 -2.56 1.32 14.06
C ILE A 93 -2.62 2.63 13.26
N ASP A 94 -3.13 2.57 12.03
CA ASP A 94 -3.25 3.75 11.14
C ASP A 94 -4.14 4.84 11.77
N LYS A 95 -5.11 4.44 12.59
CA LYS A 95 -5.95 5.33 13.39
C LYS A 95 -5.63 5.11 14.87
N PRO A 96 -5.13 6.11 15.61
CA PRO A 96 -4.83 5.92 17.02
C PRO A 96 -6.11 5.51 17.76
N VAL A 97 -6.03 4.41 18.53
CA VAL A 97 -7.16 3.87 19.31
C VAL A 97 -7.64 4.89 20.34
N GLU A 98 -6.70 5.65 20.89
CA GLU A 98 -6.94 6.71 21.85
C GLU A 98 -6.70 8.07 21.21
N GLN A 99 -7.50 9.06 21.59
CA GLN A 99 -7.25 10.44 21.20
C GLN A 99 -5.92 10.88 21.81
N LEU A 100 -5.03 11.44 20.99
CA LEU A 100 -3.76 11.94 21.48
C LEU A 100 -4.03 13.18 22.35
N VAL A 101 -4.03 13.00 23.67
CA VAL A 101 -4.21 14.07 24.64
C VAL A 101 -3.03 15.04 24.55
N ARG A 102 -3.31 16.31 24.27
CA ARG A 102 -2.30 17.36 24.01
C ARG A 102 -2.06 18.28 25.21
N ASP A 103 -2.28 17.79 26.43
CA ASP A 103 -2.27 18.60 27.64
C ASP A 103 -0.92 19.30 27.91
N HIS A 104 0.18 18.72 27.45
CA HIS A 104 1.54 19.21 27.70
C HIS A 104 2.32 19.56 26.42
N VAL A 105 1.63 19.97 25.36
CA VAL A 105 2.29 20.35 24.09
C VAL A 105 2.95 21.72 24.20
N ARG A 106 4.10 21.91 23.54
CA ARG A 106 4.77 23.22 23.44
C ARG A 106 3.90 24.21 22.67
N ILE A 107 3.39 25.21 23.37
CA ILE A 107 2.62 26.32 22.79
C ILE A 107 3.58 27.46 22.45
N LYS A 108 3.45 28.04 21.24
CA LYS A 108 4.27 29.17 20.78
C LYS A 108 3.73 30.51 21.28
N HIS A 109 3.80 30.75 22.60
CA HIS A 109 3.28 31.97 23.24
C HIS A 109 3.82 33.25 22.60
N VAL A 110 5.14 33.35 22.37
CA VAL A 110 5.76 34.54 21.79
C VAL A 110 5.17 34.89 20.42
N GLN A 111 4.96 33.90 19.56
CA GLN A 111 4.39 34.15 18.23
C GLN A 111 2.91 34.54 18.30
N ALA A 112 2.15 33.97 19.24
CA ALA A 112 0.72 34.24 19.37
C ALA A 112 0.42 35.60 20.02
N GLU A 113 1.21 36.00 21.03
CA GLU A 113 0.94 37.20 21.83
C GLU A 113 1.62 38.46 21.28
N PHE A 114 2.89 38.36 20.87
CA PHE A 114 3.67 39.54 20.49
C PHE A 114 3.43 39.97 19.04
N TYR A 115 3.19 39.01 18.13
CA TYR A 115 3.06 39.30 16.71
C TYR A 115 1.59 39.26 16.29
N ARG A 116 0.95 40.44 16.24
CA ARG A 116 -0.42 40.58 15.71
C ARG A 116 -0.40 40.67 14.19
N LYS A 117 -1.36 40.00 13.53
CA LYS A 117 -1.54 40.07 12.07
C LYS A 117 -2.16 41.39 11.61
N ASN A 118 -2.86 42.09 12.49
CA ASN A 118 -3.45 43.38 12.21
C ASN A 118 -2.39 44.45 12.49
N GLY A 119 -2.16 45.34 11.51
CA GLY A 119 -1.14 46.39 11.58
C GLY A 119 -1.27 47.33 12.79
N ILE A 120 -0.26 48.18 12.97
CA ILE A 120 -0.14 49.08 14.12
C ILE A 120 -1.17 50.22 14.00
N ALA A 121 -2.16 50.28 14.90
CA ALA A 121 -3.15 51.37 14.96
C ALA A 121 -2.52 52.76 15.15
N CYS A 122 -1.32 52.82 15.75
CA CYS A 122 -0.59 54.04 16.09
C CYS A 122 -0.12 54.87 14.87
N LEU A 123 -0.21 54.34 13.65
CA LEU A 123 0.17 55.06 12.42
C LEU A 123 -1.02 55.79 11.76
N ILE A 124 -2.26 55.59 12.22
CA ILE A 124 -3.45 56.18 11.61
C ILE A 124 -3.74 57.62 12.10
N GLU A 125 -3.34 57.99 13.32
CA GLU A 125 -3.75 59.27 13.92
C GLU A 125 -2.83 60.48 13.62
N LYS A 126 -1.70 60.31 12.91
CA LYS A 126 -0.71 61.37 12.67
C LYS A 126 -0.75 61.97 11.25
N SER A 127 -1.93 62.13 10.64
CA SER A 127 -2.05 62.86 9.35
C SER A 127 -2.97 64.08 9.36
N SER A 128 -3.64 64.41 10.48
CA SER A 128 -4.71 65.43 10.49
C SER A 128 -4.50 66.62 11.42
N ARG A 129 -3.26 67.04 11.69
CA ARG A 129 -2.99 68.35 12.29
C ARG A 129 -1.70 68.92 11.70
N ASN A 130 -1.81 69.84 10.75
CA ASN A 130 -0.89 70.95 10.49
C ASN A 130 -1.22 71.61 9.13
N ILE A 131 -2.40 72.21 8.98
CA ILE A 131 -2.60 73.34 8.05
C ILE A 131 -3.68 74.24 8.65
N GLU A 132 -3.26 75.40 9.18
CA GLU A 132 -3.97 76.65 9.54
C GLU A 132 -3.18 77.26 10.72
N ALA A 133 -2.60 78.45 10.69
CA ALA A 133 -2.91 79.66 9.93
C ALA A 133 -1.66 80.52 9.66
N THR A 134 -1.71 81.23 8.54
CA THR A 134 -0.97 82.48 8.22
C THR A 134 -1.95 83.63 8.35
#